data_AF-A0A540WGB6-F1
#
_entry.id   AF-A0A540WGB6-F1
#
_cell.length_a   1.000
_cell.length_b   1.000
_cell.length_c   1.000
_cell.angle_alpha   90.00
_cell.angle_beta   90.00
_cell.angle_gamma   90.00
#
_symmetry.space_group_name_H-M   'P 1'
#
loop_
_entity.id
_entity.type
_entity.pdbx_description
1 polymer ?
#
loop_
_entity_poly.entity_id
_entity_poly.type
_entity_poly.pdbx_seq_one_letter_code
_entity_poly.pdbx_strand_id
1 'polypeptide(L)'
;MPPAFRFFARWPLPALHALGAVLGWIAFLASPTYRRRFLANAALAGYPFARVRSAVAHAGRMAAELPRLWLHPEAPPCRVEGAECVERAWAAGRGIVFLTPHIGCFELSVQIAARRWAEQHGPVTVLY
;
A
#
# COMPACT_ATOMS: atom_id res chain seq x y z
N MET A 1 -15.69 -10.22 7.43
CA MET A 1 -14.80 -10.37 6.25
C MET A 1 -15.38 -11.40 5.29
N PRO A 2 -15.58 -11.07 4.00
CA PRO A 2 -16.15 -11.98 3.00
C PRO A 2 -15.34 -13.28 2.80
N PRO A 3 -15.95 -14.39 2.38
CA PRO A 3 -15.25 -15.67 2.15
C PRO A 3 -14.09 -15.57 1.15
N ALA A 4 -14.28 -14.85 0.04
CA ALA A 4 -13.24 -14.60 -0.95
C ALA A 4 -12.03 -13.89 -0.34
N PHE A 5 -12.26 -12.93 0.55
CA PHE A 5 -11.19 -12.20 1.24
C PHE A 5 -10.35 -13.13 2.12
N ARG A 6 -10.99 -14.03 2.87
CA ARG A 6 -10.30 -15.06 3.67
C ARG A 6 -9.55 -16.08 2.80
N PHE A 7 -10.08 -16.41 1.63
CA PHE A 7 -9.43 -17.30 0.67
C PHE A 7 -8.12 -16.71 0.15
N PHE A 8 -8.14 -15.47 -0.35
CA PHE A 8 -6.94 -14.80 -0.87
C PHE A 8 -5.94 -14.45 0.23
N ALA A 9 -6.35 -14.31 1.48
CA ALA A 9 -5.44 -14.09 2.60
C ALA A 9 -4.41 -15.22 2.82
N ARG A 10 -4.70 -16.43 2.31
CA ARG A 10 -3.81 -17.60 2.41
C ARG A 10 -2.87 -17.75 1.21
N TRP A 11 -3.03 -16.93 0.18
CA TRP A 11 -2.21 -17.01 -1.02
C TRP A 11 -0.82 -16.40 -0.79
N PRO A 12 0.22 -16.92 -1.46
CA PRO A 12 1.54 -16.30 -1.41
C PRO A 12 1.53 -14.95 -2.13
N LEU A 13 2.29 -13.98 -1.62
CA LEU A 13 2.30 -12.61 -2.12
C LEU A 13 2.61 -12.49 -3.63
N PRO A 14 3.56 -13.25 -4.22
CA PRO A 14 3.81 -13.21 -5.66
C PRO A 14 2.58 -13.59 -6.51
N ALA A 15 1.76 -14.53 -6.04
CA ALA A 15 0.54 -14.93 -6.76
C ALA A 15 -0.51 -13.82 -6.73
N LEU A 16 -0.68 -13.17 -5.56
CA LEU A 16 -1.55 -12.00 -5.43
C LEU A 16 -1.05 -10.84 -6.28
N HIS A 17 0.26 -10.62 -6.39
CA HIS A 17 0.82 -9.59 -7.24
C HIS A 17 0.65 -9.87 -8.73
N ALA A 18 0.76 -11.13 -9.16
CA ALA A 18 0.47 -11.52 -10.54
C ALA A 18 -1.01 -11.28 -10.87
N LEU A 19 -1.92 -11.76 -10.00
CA LEU A 19 -3.37 -11.54 -10.13
C LEU A 19 -3.70 -10.04 -10.17
N GLY A 20 -3.19 -9.28 -9.20
CA GLY A 20 -3.40 -7.84 -9.11
C GLY A 20 -2.87 -7.09 -10.33
N ALA A 21 -1.71 -7.46 -10.86
CA ALA A 21 -1.18 -6.85 -12.08
C ALA A 21 -2.13 -7.04 -13.28
N VAL A 22 -2.68 -8.26 -13.45
CA VAL A 22 -3.65 -8.55 -14.51
C VAL A 22 -4.94 -7.74 -14.30
N LEU A 23 -5.49 -7.74 -13.08
CA LEU A 23 -6.71 -7.00 -12.76
C LEU A 23 -6.55 -5.48 -12.95
N GLY A 24 -5.38 -4.93 -12.61
CA GLY A 24 -5.07 -3.52 -12.83
C GLY A 24 -5.11 -3.14 -14.31
N TRP A 25 -4.54 -3.97 -15.17
CA TRP A 25 -4.61 -3.77 -16.63
C TRP A 25 -6.02 -3.96 -17.18
N ILE A 26 -6.77 -4.97 -16.71
CA ILE A 26 -8.18 -5.14 -17.09
C ILE A 26 -8.97 -3.88 -16.72
N ALA A 27 -8.83 -3.36 -15.51
CA ALA A 27 -9.51 -2.13 -15.08
C ALA A 27 -9.12 -0.93 -15.96
N PHE A 28 -7.84 -0.79 -16.29
CA PHE A 28 -7.34 0.26 -17.18
C PHE A 28 -7.90 0.17 -18.60
N LEU A 29 -8.00 -1.03 -19.16
CA LEU A 29 -8.49 -1.24 -20.53
C LEU A 29 -10.02 -1.15 -20.60
N ALA A 30 -10.72 -1.73 -19.62
CA ALA A 30 -12.18 -1.81 -19.59
C ALA A 30 -12.87 -0.52 -19.13
N SER A 31 -12.19 0.36 -18.37
CA SER A 31 -12.77 1.63 -17.89
C SER A 31 -12.16 2.84 -18.60
N PRO A 32 -12.85 3.42 -19.61
CA PRO A 32 -12.40 4.62 -20.30
C PRO A 32 -12.20 5.80 -19.33
N THR A 33 -13.05 5.92 -18.31
CA THR A 33 -12.97 6.99 -17.31
C THR A 33 -11.73 6.86 -16.44
N TYR A 34 -11.44 5.66 -15.93
CA TYR A 34 -10.23 5.42 -15.14
C TYR A 34 -8.96 5.68 -15.97
N ARG A 35 -8.91 5.15 -17.20
CA ARG A 35 -7.80 5.40 -18.13
C ARG A 35 -7.56 6.88 -18.40
N ARG A 36 -8.61 7.65 -18.71
CA ARG A 36 -8.47 9.10 -18.96
C ARG A 36 -7.92 9.83 -17.73
N ARG A 37 -8.44 9.54 -16.53
CA ARG A 37 -7.97 10.18 -15.28
C ARG A 37 -6.52 9.82 -14.97
N PHE A 38 -6.15 8.55 -15.14
CA PHE A 38 -4.78 8.10 -14.95
C PHE A 38 -3.81 8.85 -15.87
N LEU A 39 -4.13 8.95 -17.17
CA LEU A 39 -3.30 9.64 -18.15
C LEU A 39 -3.23 11.16 -17.88
N ALA A 40 -4.34 11.79 -17.51
CA ALA A 40 -4.38 13.20 -17.17
C ALA A 40 -3.51 13.53 -15.95
N ASN A 41 -3.61 12.72 -14.88
CA ASN A 41 -2.79 12.90 -13.68
C ASN A 41 -1.30 12.67 -13.96
N ALA A 42 -0.96 11.67 -14.78
CA ALA A 42 0.41 11.43 -15.20
C ALA A 42 0.99 12.62 -16.00
N ALA A 43 0.21 13.15 -16.94
CA ALA A 43 0.60 14.30 -17.74
C ALA A 43 0.75 15.56 -16.89
N LEU A 44 -0.16 15.80 -15.94
CA LEU A 44 -0.08 16.92 -14.99
C LEU A 44 1.19 16.85 -14.12
N ALA A 45 1.60 15.64 -13.75
CA ALA A 45 2.85 15.39 -13.03
C ALA A 45 4.10 15.41 -13.94
N GLY A 46 3.96 15.70 -15.24
CA GLY A 46 5.06 15.80 -16.20
C GLY A 46 5.58 14.46 -16.72
N TYR A 47 4.84 13.36 -16.54
CA TYR A 47 5.28 12.03 -16.96
C TYR A 47 4.55 11.54 -18.23
N PRO A 48 5.28 11.06 -19.24
CA PRO A 48 4.67 10.35 -20.36
C PRO A 48 4.20 8.96 -19.91
N PHE A 49 3.12 8.45 -20.51
CA PHE A 49 2.55 7.15 -20.15
C PHE A 49 3.58 6.00 -20.16
N ALA A 50 4.50 6.00 -21.13
CA ALA A 50 5.55 4.98 -21.23
C ALA A 50 6.40 4.84 -19.95
N ARG A 51 6.59 5.95 -19.20
CA ARG A 51 7.36 5.97 -17.94
C ARG A 51 6.55 5.53 -16.72
N VAL A 52 5.21 5.58 -16.80
CA VAL A 52 4.32 5.28 -15.66
C VAL A 52 3.39 4.10 -15.90
N ARG A 53 3.45 3.43 -17.06
CA ARG A 53 2.59 2.28 -17.40
C ARG A 53 2.63 1.16 -16.36
N SER A 54 3.77 0.99 -15.67
CA SER A 54 3.90 0.01 -14.59
C SER A 54 2.97 0.32 -13.41
N ALA A 55 2.64 1.59 -13.17
CA ALA A 55 1.73 2.00 -12.10
C ALA A 55 0.31 1.42 -12.26
N VAL A 56 -0.11 1.10 -13.50
CA VAL A 56 -1.36 0.38 -13.75
C VAL A 56 -1.36 -0.99 -13.08
N ALA A 57 -0.29 -1.76 -13.28
CA ALA A 57 -0.13 -3.05 -12.63
C ALA A 57 0.02 -2.90 -11.11
N HIS A 58 0.80 -1.91 -10.65
CA HIS A 58 0.99 -1.68 -9.21
C HIS A 58 -0.29 -1.29 -8.47
N ALA A 59 -1.19 -0.51 -9.09
CA ALA A 59 -2.48 -0.19 -8.51
C ALA A 59 -3.33 -1.45 -8.24
N GLY A 60 -3.31 -2.40 -9.18
CA GLY A 60 -4.00 -3.68 -8.98
C GLY A 60 -3.30 -4.58 -7.97
N ARG A 61 -1.96 -4.59 -7.91
CA ARG A 61 -1.18 -5.29 -6.87
C ARG A 61 -1.56 -4.80 -5.48
N MET A 62 -1.61 -3.49 -5.29
CA MET A 62 -1.98 -2.83 -4.03
C MET A 62 -3.36 -3.28 -3.54
N ALA A 63 -4.34 -3.42 -4.45
CA ALA A 63 -5.66 -3.93 -4.07
C ALA A 63 -5.63 -5.44 -3.76
N ALA A 64 -4.92 -6.24 -4.55
CA ALA A 64 -4.91 -7.70 -4.43
C ALA A 64 -4.14 -8.21 -3.19
N GLU A 65 -3.20 -7.45 -2.65
CA GLU A 65 -2.44 -7.84 -1.45
C GLU A 65 -3.16 -7.56 -0.13
N LEU A 66 -4.18 -6.69 -0.11
CA LEU A 66 -4.94 -6.32 1.10
C LEU A 66 -5.41 -7.53 1.93
N PRO A 67 -5.99 -8.60 1.36
CA PRO A 67 -6.43 -9.73 2.17
C PRO A 67 -5.30 -10.40 2.93
N ARG A 68 -4.12 -10.51 2.31
CA ARG A 68 -2.93 -11.10 2.93
C ARG A 68 -2.30 -10.19 3.95
N LEU A 69 -2.35 -8.87 3.76
CA LEU A 69 -1.83 -7.90 4.73
C LEU A 69 -2.73 -7.81 5.96
N TRP A 70 -4.05 -7.85 5.79
CA TRP A 70 -4.99 -7.63 6.89
C TRP A 70 -5.22 -8.86 7.76
N LEU A 71 -5.23 -10.06 7.18
CA LEU A 71 -5.66 -11.27 7.90
C LEU A 71 -4.53 -12.23 8.26
N HIS A 72 -3.35 -12.07 7.68
CA HIS A 72 -2.24 -12.95 8.02
C HIS A 72 -1.52 -12.43 9.28
N PRO A 73 -1.20 -13.30 10.25
CA PRO A 73 -0.59 -12.89 11.50
C PRO A 73 0.79 -12.26 11.31
N GLU A 74 1.55 -12.73 10.33
CA GLU A 74 2.86 -12.18 9.99
C GLU A 74 2.83 -11.22 8.81
N ALA A 75 3.43 -10.04 9.02
CA ALA A 75 3.73 -9.08 7.98
C ALA A 75 4.80 -9.64 7.03
N PRO A 76 4.77 -9.29 5.73
CA PRO A 76 5.84 -9.66 4.81
C PRO A 76 7.18 -9.05 5.26
N PRO A 77 8.32 -9.71 4.98
CA PRO A 77 9.63 -9.16 5.25
C PRO A 77 9.81 -7.79 4.58
N CYS A 78 10.27 -6.80 5.34
CA CYS A 78 10.50 -5.45 4.84
C CYS A 78 11.74 -4.84 5.49
N ARG A 79 12.38 -3.91 4.77
CA ARG A 79 13.39 -3.01 5.32
C ARG A 79 12.76 -1.65 5.54
N VAL A 80 13.01 -1.07 6.70
CA VAL A 80 12.63 0.31 7.01
C VAL A 80 13.87 1.18 6.89
N GLU A 81 13.76 2.25 6.11
CA GLU A 81 14.80 3.25 5.95
C GLU A 81 14.37 4.53 6.67
N GLY A 82 15.32 5.21 7.34
CA GLY A 82 15.03 6.43 8.10
C GLY A 82 14.29 6.21 9.42
N ALA A 83 14.41 5.03 10.05
CA ALA A 83 13.78 4.75 11.34
C ALA A 83 14.23 5.73 12.45
N GLU A 84 15.47 6.19 12.38
CA GLU A 84 16.04 7.21 13.27
C GLU A 84 15.30 8.56 13.22
N CYS A 85 14.59 8.86 12.11
CA CYS A 85 13.72 10.03 12.05
C CYS A 85 12.51 9.88 12.97
N VAL A 86 11.97 8.66 13.07
CA VAL A 86 10.83 8.34 13.94
C VAL A 86 11.27 8.40 15.41
N GLU A 87 12.43 7.82 15.75
CA GLU A 87 12.97 7.86 17.12
C GLU A 87 13.21 9.29 17.61
N ARG A 88 13.79 10.14 16.75
CA ARG A 88 14.00 11.56 17.07
C ARG A 88 12.68 12.30 17.27
N ALA A 89 11.66 11.98 16.47
CA ALA A 89 10.35 12.59 16.59
C ALA A 89 9.65 12.16 17.90
N TRP A 90 9.79 10.89 18.32
CA TRP A 90 9.31 10.43 19.62
C TRP A 90 10.03 11.11 20.78
N ALA A 91 11.36 11.19 20.73
CA ALA A 91 12.17 11.86 21.75
C ALA A 91 11.80 13.35 21.94
N ALA A 92 11.26 14.00 20.92
CA ALA A 92 10.77 15.38 21.01
C ALA A 92 9.45 15.52 21.83
N GLY A 93 8.76 14.43 22.15
CA GLY A 93 7.63 14.41 23.09
C GLY A 93 6.34 15.09 22.61
N ARG A 94 6.18 15.34 21.31
CA ARG A 94 5.01 16.05 20.73
C ARG A 94 4.04 15.15 19.96
N GLY A 95 4.30 13.84 19.95
CA GLY A 95 3.61 12.89 19.08
C GLY A 95 4.07 12.95 17.63
N ILE A 96 3.58 12.02 16.80
CA ILE A 96 3.96 11.86 15.39
C ILE A 96 2.71 11.78 14.53
N VAL A 97 2.70 12.54 13.43
CA VAL A 97 1.74 12.38 12.35
C VAL A 97 2.43 11.69 11.19
N PHE A 98 2.04 10.44 10.91
CA PHE A 98 2.54 9.69 9.75
C PHE A 98 1.76 10.11 8.50
N LEU A 99 2.48 10.54 7.46
CA LEU A 99 1.89 10.85 6.16
C LEU A 99 2.09 9.66 5.22
N THR A 100 1.01 8.99 4.85
CA THR A 100 1.01 7.78 4.03
C THR A 100 0.35 8.07 2.66
N PRO A 101 1.13 8.49 1.64
CA PRO A 101 0.56 8.67 0.31
C PRO A 101 0.01 7.35 -0.25
N HIS A 102 -0.97 7.44 -1.15
CA HIS A 102 -1.56 6.29 -1.84
C HIS A 102 -0.59 5.71 -2.89
N ILE A 103 0.52 5.15 -2.43
CA ILE A 103 1.61 4.65 -3.26
C ILE A 103 2.10 3.30 -2.74
N GLY A 104 2.33 2.37 -3.67
CA GLY A 104 2.84 1.04 -3.35
C GLY A 104 1.95 0.30 -2.35
N CYS A 105 2.59 -0.35 -1.37
CA CYS A 105 1.95 -1.14 -0.32
C CYS A 105 1.74 -0.27 0.94
N PHE A 106 1.01 0.83 0.84
CA PHE A 106 0.95 1.82 1.93
C PHE A 106 0.38 1.24 3.23
N GLU A 107 -0.50 0.24 3.14
CA GLU A 107 -1.07 -0.45 4.30
C GLU A 107 -0.01 -1.12 5.20
N LEU A 108 1.08 -1.62 4.59
CA LEU A 108 2.18 -2.21 5.34
C LEU A 108 2.88 -1.19 6.23
N SER A 109 2.94 0.08 5.83
CA SER A 109 3.65 1.12 6.58
C SER A 109 3.08 1.30 8.00
N VAL A 110 1.76 1.33 8.13
CA VAL A 110 1.08 1.48 9.43
C VAL A 110 1.24 0.21 10.27
N GLN A 111 1.17 -0.98 9.66
CA GLN A 111 1.38 -2.23 10.39
C GLN A 111 2.80 -2.34 10.95
N ILE A 112 3.80 -1.98 10.15
CA ILE A 112 5.20 -1.98 10.60
C ILE A 112 5.43 -0.92 11.66
N ALA A 113 4.81 0.26 11.53
CA ALA A 113 4.90 1.29 12.55
C ALA A 113 4.30 0.83 13.88
N ALA A 114 3.10 0.23 13.85
CA ALA A 114 2.47 -0.32 15.03
C ALA A 114 3.32 -1.42 15.67
N ARG A 115 3.84 -2.37 14.89
CA ARG A 115 4.70 -3.47 15.39
C ARG A 115 5.99 -2.99 16.04
N ARG A 116 6.57 -1.89 15.58
CA ARG A 116 7.85 -1.38 16.10
C ARG A 116 7.69 -0.47 17.30
N TRP A 117 6.66 0.38 17.31
CA TRP A 117 6.59 1.49 18.26
C TRP A 117 5.37 1.46 19.18
N ALA A 118 4.32 0.69 18.89
CA ALA A 118 3.08 0.78 19.66
C ALA A 118 3.21 0.21 21.09
N GLU A 119 4.09 -0.76 21.32
CA GLU A 119 4.35 -1.29 22.66
C GLU A 119 4.92 -0.21 23.59
N GLN A 120 5.76 0.69 23.06
CA GLN A 120 6.43 1.74 23.83
C GLN A 120 5.66 3.06 23.86
N HIS A 121 4.93 3.39 22.80
CA HIS A 121 4.33 4.71 22.60
C HIS A 121 2.80 4.69 22.53
N GLY A 122 2.18 3.51 22.71
CA GLY A 122 0.72 3.33 22.65
C GLY A 122 0.19 3.05 21.23
N PRO A 123 -1.12 2.78 21.10
CA PRO A 123 -1.72 2.38 19.84
C PRO A 123 -1.71 3.51 18.80
N VAL A 124 -1.65 3.13 17.51
CA VAL A 124 -1.78 4.08 16.40
C VAL A 124 -3.26 4.47 16.23
N THR A 125 -3.55 5.77 16.24
CA THR A 125 -4.88 6.31 15.90
C THR A 125 -4.96 6.62 14.41
N VAL A 126 -6.03 6.18 13.74
CA VAL A 126 -6.25 6.35 12.30
C VAL A 126 -7.67 6.87 12.07
N LEU A 127 -7.82 7.78 11.11
CA LEU A 127 -9.13 8.24 10.64
C LEU A 127 -9.77 7.15 9.76
N TYR A 128 -11.04 6.82 10.00
CA TYR A 128 -11.81 5.81 9.25
C TYR A 128 -13.10 6.40 8.70
#